data_AF-A0A409X7V8-F1
#
_entry.id   AF-A0A409X7V8-F1
#
_cell.length_a   1.000
_cell.length_b   1.000
_cell.length_c   1.000
_cell.angle_alpha   90.00
_cell.angle_beta   90.00
_cell.angle_gamma   90.00
#
_symmetry.space_group_name_H-M   'P 1'
#
loop_
_entity.id
_entity.type
_entity.pdbx_description
1 polymer ?
#
loop_
_entity_poly.entity_id
_entity_poly.type
_entity_poly.pdbx_seq_one_letter_code
_entity_poly.pdbx_strand_id
1 'polypeptide(L)'
;DKTFTCTLFAPSAELDRLCTPESIVAWFKLNFPDATHLIGEKSLVEDFKRNPRSPLICTKANPYHYKDRAIILGDAAHSMVPFYGQGLNAGLEDVRILSTLLDEEGVSSTPSICDGKNGQDRRLGNALQRYTDTRHEDLIAISDLAMNNYVEMRHSVTQLSYLFRKTLDNLLYSLTSPQMMSLSSLIPTLSSLPYPPGKPKGWLPLYTMVTFRPDINYATVKKKAARQATILTGLSQIGVIVFGAAGAWLMWSTGDMVLNLLGQK
;
A
#
# COMPACT_ATOMS: atom_id res chain seq x y z
N ASP A 1 25.69 12.00 5.81
CA ASP A 1 26.35 12.31 4.52
C ASP A 1 25.56 13.31 3.65
N LYS A 2 24.25 13.54 3.88
CA LYS A 2 23.41 14.47 3.09
C LYS A 2 23.28 14.04 1.61
N THR A 3 23.38 12.75 1.34
CA THR A 3 23.24 12.17 0.01
C THR A 3 21.89 11.47 -0.16
N PHE A 4 21.46 11.30 -1.40
CA PHE A 4 20.29 10.50 -1.76
C PHE A 4 20.71 9.26 -2.53
N THR A 5 20.07 8.12 -2.25
CA THR A 5 20.18 6.92 -3.09
C THR A 5 18.95 6.85 -3.97
N CYS A 6 19.14 6.90 -5.28
CA CYS A 6 18.06 6.82 -6.25
C CYS A 6 17.91 5.39 -6.76
N THR A 7 16.67 4.89 -6.86
CA THR A 7 16.37 3.59 -7.47
C THR A 7 15.53 3.84 -8.72
N LEU A 8 16.00 3.37 -9.88
CA LEU A 8 15.26 3.44 -11.13
C LEU A 8 14.41 2.19 -11.32
N PHE A 9 13.11 2.38 -11.55
CA PHE A 9 12.20 1.31 -11.96
C PHE A 9 11.78 1.54 -13.42
N ALA A 10 12.11 0.60 -14.30
CA ALA A 10 11.71 0.63 -15.70
C ALA A 10 11.53 -0.80 -16.23
N PRO A 11 10.73 -1.01 -17.30
CA PRO A 11 10.63 -2.32 -17.95
C PRO A 11 12.00 -2.80 -18.43
N SER A 12 12.30 -4.10 -18.24
CA SER A 12 13.59 -4.67 -18.66
C SER A 12 13.91 -4.39 -20.12
N ALA A 13 12.91 -4.55 -21.00
CA ALA A 13 13.05 -4.28 -22.43
C ALA A 13 13.50 -2.84 -22.78
N GLU A 14 13.19 -1.87 -21.92
CA GLU A 14 13.64 -0.48 -22.10
C GLU A 14 15.10 -0.32 -21.65
N LEU A 15 15.45 -0.89 -20.49
CA LEU A 15 16.81 -0.83 -19.96
C LEU A 15 17.80 -1.64 -20.81
N ASP A 16 17.36 -2.72 -21.45
CA ASP A 16 18.18 -3.56 -22.31
C ASP A 16 18.67 -2.83 -23.57
N ARG A 17 18.00 -1.74 -23.98
CA ARG A 17 18.43 -0.89 -25.09
C ARG A 17 19.54 0.10 -24.71
N LEU A 18 19.77 0.30 -23.41
CA LEU A 18 20.73 1.29 -22.89
C LEU A 18 22.13 0.66 -22.74
N CYS A 19 22.80 0.40 -23.87
CA CYS A 19 24.09 -0.29 -23.91
C CYS A 19 25.31 0.65 -23.91
N THR A 20 25.14 1.89 -24.39
CA THR A 20 26.24 2.86 -24.57
C THR A 20 26.08 4.05 -23.62
N PRO A 21 27.18 4.68 -23.15
CA PRO A 21 27.12 5.91 -22.35
C PRO A 21 26.19 6.97 -22.94
N GLU A 22 26.25 7.17 -24.25
CA GLU A 22 25.48 8.17 -24.98
C GLU A 22 23.99 7.85 -24.93
N SER A 23 23.61 6.58 -25.13
CA SER A 23 22.22 6.12 -25.03
C SER A 23 21.65 6.28 -23.62
N ILE A 24 22.45 5.98 -22.59
CA ILE A 24 22.07 6.13 -21.18
C ILE A 24 21.79 7.61 -20.89
N VAL A 25 22.75 8.49 -21.19
CA VAL A 25 22.62 9.93 -20.92
C VAL A 25 21.43 10.52 -21.69
N ALA A 26 21.27 10.19 -22.98
CA ALA A 26 20.16 10.67 -23.79
C ALA A 26 18.79 10.25 -23.22
N TRP A 27 18.66 8.99 -22.81
CA TRP A 27 17.43 8.47 -22.22
C TRP A 27 17.10 9.15 -20.89
N PHE A 28 18.09 9.37 -20.03
CA PHE A 28 17.90 10.08 -18.76
C PHE A 28 17.58 11.57 -18.97
N LYS A 29 18.22 12.26 -19.92
CA LYS A 29 17.85 13.66 -20.26
C LYS A 29 16.43 13.79 -20.78
N LEU A 30 15.97 12.80 -21.55
CA LEU A 30 14.62 12.79 -22.09
C LEU A 30 13.56 12.59 -21.00
N ASN A 31 13.78 11.63 -20.09
CA ASN A 31 12.77 11.23 -19.10
C ASN A 31 12.90 11.95 -17.75
N PHE A 32 14.12 12.32 -17.34
CA PHE A 32 14.47 12.87 -16.02
C PHE A 32 15.55 13.96 -16.12
N PRO A 33 15.28 15.09 -16.82
CA PRO A 33 16.28 16.13 -17.08
C PRO A 33 16.83 16.77 -15.79
N ASP A 34 15.98 16.94 -14.79
CA ASP A 34 16.31 17.49 -13.48
C ASP A 34 17.21 16.54 -12.66
N ALA A 35 16.87 15.25 -12.61
CA ALA A 35 17.66 14.24 -11.92
C ALA A 35 19.03 14.06 -12.58
N THR A 36 19.08 14.10 -13.92
CA THR A 36 20.33 14.01 -14.68
C THR A 36 21.30 15.12 -14.30
N HIS A 37 20.80 16.35 -14.15
CA HIS A 37 21.59 17.49 -13.74
C HIS A 37 22.12 17.34 -12.31
N LEU A 38 21.31 16.82 -11.38
CA LEU A 38 21.71 16.64 -9.98
C LEU A 38 22.71 15.49 -9.76
N ILE A 39 22.55 14.38 -10.48
CA ILE A 39 23.43 13.20 -10.36
C ILE A 39 24.77 13.43 -11.07
N GLY A 40 24.74 14.13 -12.21
CA GLY A 40 25.88 14.32 -13.10
C GLY A 40 26.06 13.13 -14.07
N GLU A 41 26.28 13.45 -15.34
CA GLU A 41 26.29 12.46 -16.44
C GLU A 41 27.34 11.37 -16.24
N LYS A 42 28.53 11.74 -15.74
CA LYS A 42 29.62 10.79 -15.52
C LYS A 42 29.26 9.77 -14.44
N SER A 43 28.83 10.24 -13.26
CA SER A 43 28.42 9.39 -12.14
C SER A 43 27.24 8.50 -12.54
N LEU A 44 26.27 9.06 -13.28
CA LEU A 44 25.12 8.33 -13.79
C LEU A 44 25.53 7.13 -14.65
N VAL A 45 26.43 7.32 -15.62
CA VAL A 45 26.90 6.23 -16.49
C VAL A 45 27.71 5.20 -15.71
N GLU A 46 28.57 5.65 -14.79
CA GLU A 46 29.37 4.77 -13.94
C GLU A 46 28.47 3.89 -13.06
N ASP A 47 27.51 4.50 -12.35
CA ASP A 47 26.57 3.79 -11.48
C ASP A 47 25.63 2.87 -12.26
N PHE A 48 25.13 3.30 -13.44
CA PHE A 48 24.26 2.47 -14.27
C PHE A 48 24.98 1.22 -14.79
N LYS A 49 26.27 1.32 -15.12
CA LYS A 49 27.07 0.18 -15.60
C LYS A 49 27.58 -0.71 -14.47
N ARG A 50 27.89 -0.12 -13.32
CA ARG A 50 28.45 -0.83 -12.16
C ARG A 50 27.38 -1.61 -11.41
N ASN A 51 26.18 -1.04 -11.24
CA ASN A 51 25.15 -1.65 -10.41
C ASN A 51 24.28 -2.62 -11.24
N PRO A 52 24.19 -3.90 -10.85
CA PRO A 52 23.39 -4.86 -11.59
C PRO A 52 21.90 -4.54 -11.47
N ARG A 53 21.15 -4.90 -12.52
CA ARG A 53 19.69 -4.79 -12.52
C ARG A 53 19.11 -5.96 -11.73
N SER A 54 18.22 -5.68 -10.79
CA SER A 54 17.55 -6.70 -9.98
C SER A 54 16.10 -6.88 -10.44
N PRO A 55 15.64 -8.12 -10.73
CA PRO A 55 14.23 -8.36 -10.98
C PRO A 55 13.43 -8.17 -9.70
N LEU A 56 12.18 -7.72 -9.84
CA LEU A 56 11.23 -7.67 -8.74
C LEU A 56 10.38 -8.94 -8.75
N ILE A 57 10.28 -9.62 -7.61
CA ILE A 57 9.52 -10.86 -7.45
C ILE A 57 8.46 -10.73 -6.37
N CYS A 58 7.27 -11.26 -6.66
CA CYS A 58 6.21 -11.43 -5.68
C CYS A 58 5.99 -12.91 -5.41
N THR A 59 6.07 -13.30 -4.14
CA THR A 59 5.84 -14.67 -3.67
C THR A 59 4.66 -14.63 -2.71
N LYS A 60 3.74 -15.60 -2.83
CA LYS A 60 2.59 -15.75 -1.95
C LYS A 60 2.51 -17.22 -1.55
N ALA A 61 2.82 -17.53 -0.29
CA ALA A 61 2.72 -18.88 0.26
C ALA A 61 1.40 -19.08 1.03
N ASN A 62 0.97 -20.34 1.16
CA ASN A 62 -0.04 -20.81 2.10
C ASN A 62 0.01 -22.35 2.11
N PRO A 63 0.20 -23.04 3.25
CA PRO A 63 0.39 -22.50 4.61
C PRO A 63 1.78 -21.89 4.83
N TYR A 64 1.96 -21.15 5.94
CA TYR A 64 3.25 -20.59 6.35
C TYR A 64 4.02 -21.48 7.32
N HIS A 65 3.46 -22.61 7.72
CA HIS A 65 4.05 -23.48 8.73
C HIS A 65 3.89 -24.95 8.35
N TYR A 66 4.70 -25.80 8.98
CA TYR A 66 4.58 -27.25 8.90
C TYR A 66 4.52 -27.85 10.30
N LYS A 67 3.32 -28.33 10.67
CA LYS A 67 3.02 -28.93 11.97
C LYS A 67 3.53 -28.02 13.10
N ASP A 68 4.09 -28.60 14.14
CA ASP A 68 4.68 -27.96 15.31
C ASP A 68 6.19 -27.73 15.15
N ARG A 69 6.72 -27.58 13.92
CA ARG A 69 8.17 -27.72 13.66
C ARG A 69 8.83 -26.58 12.92
N ALA A 70 8.16 -26.00 11.95
CA ALA A 70 8.75 -24.99 11.08
C ALA A 70 7.72 -23.93 10.71
N ILE A 71 8.19 -22.69 10.57
CA ILE A 71 7.42 -21.55 10.08
C ILE A 71 8.33 -20.67 9.21
N ILE A 72 7.75 -20.08 8.17
CA ILE A 72 8.38 -19.07 7.31
C ILE A 72 7.71 -17.71 7.56
N LEU A 73 8.52 -16.66 7.64
CA LEU A 73 8.10 -15.27 7.91
C LEU A 73 8.79 -14.32 6.93
N GLY A 74 8.28 -13.09 6.81
CA GLY A 74 8.85 -12.06 5.93
C GLY A 74 8.94 -12.51 4.47
N ASP A 75 9.98 -12.10 3.76
CA ASP A 75 10.15 -12.37 2.32
C ASP A 75 10.17 -13.87 1.96
N ALA A 76 10.50 -14.76 2.90
CA ALA A 76 10.42 -16.21 2.68
C ALA A 76 8.96 -16.70 2.52
N ALA A 77 8.00 -16.00 3.13
CA ALA A 77 6.58 -16.29 3.05
C ALA A 77 5.82 -15.39 2.06
N HIS A 78 6.22 -14.11 1.98
CA HIS A 78 5.50 -13.09 1.21
C HIS A 78 6.42 -11.99 0.65
N SER A 79 7.27 -12.33 -0.33
CA SER A 79 7.98 -11.27 -1.06
C SER A 79 6.98 -10.40 -1.84
N MET A 80 7.18 -9.09 -1.85
CA MET A 80 6.31 -8.15 -2.56
C MET A 80 7.12 -7.06 -3.26
N VAL A 81 6.53 -6.45 -4.28
CA VAL A 81 7.13 -5.30 -4.96
C VAL A 81 7.31 -4.11 -4.00
N PRO A 82 8.40 -3.32 -4.11
CA PRO A 82 8.77 -2.31 -3.12
C PRO A 82 7.95 -1.03 -3.21
N PHE A 83 6.90 -0.98 -4.03
CA PHE A 83 6.18 0.26 -4.35
C PHE A 83 5.36 0.82 -3.19
N TYR A 84 5.19 0.08 -2.09
CA TYR A 84 4.58 0.61 -0.87
C TYR A 84 5.59 0.81 0.28
N GLY A 85 6.82 0.31 0.15
CA GLY A 85 7.82 0.37 1.25
C GLY A 85 7.42 -0.43 2.50
N GLN A 86 6.63 -1.51 2.34
CA GLN A 86 6.04 -2.26 3.46
C GLN A 86 6.61 -3.66 3.69
N GLY A 87 7.55 -4.15 2.86
CA GLY A 87 8.12 -5.50 3.03
C GLY A 87 8.78 -5.69 4.41
N LEU A 88 9.70 -4.80 4.78
CA LEU A 88 10.33 -4.83 6.11
C LEU A 88 9.31 -4.66 7.24
N ASN A 89 8.37 -3.72 7.11
CA ASN A 89 7.36 -3.45 8.13
C ASN A 89 6.44 -4.66 8.35
N ALA A 90 5.96 -5.29 7.27
CA ALA A 90 5.14 -6.50 7.33
C ALA A 90 5.91 -7.68 7.92
N GLY A 91 7.20 -7.82 7.60
CA GLY A 91 8.07 -8.85 8.20
C GLY A 91 8.33 -8.64 9.69
N LEU A 92 8.55 -7.40 10.14
CA LEU A 92 8.64 -7.08 11.57
C LEU A 92 7.31 -7.29 12.29
N GLU A 93 6.21 -6.95 11.64
CA GLU A 93 4.86 -7.22 12.15
C GLU A 93 4.59 -8.72 12.28
N ASP A 94 5.09 -9.56 11.36
CA ASP A 94 4.98 -11.02 11.48
C ASP A 94 5.60 -11.55 12.76
N VAL A 95 6.81 -11.10 13.08
CA VAL A 95 7.52 -11.51 14.30
C VAL A 95 6.71 -11.11 15.54
N ARG A 96 6.18 -9.88 15.55
CA ARG A 96 5.33 -9.40 16.65
C ARG A 96 4.08 -10.27 16.81
N ILE A 97 3.33 -10.49 15.73
CA ILE A 97 2.10 -11.28 15.74
C ILE A 97 2.38 -12.71 16.19
N LEU A 98 3.43 -13.34 15.65
CA LEU A 98 3.82 -14.69 16.05
C LEU A 98 4.17 -14.74 17.53
N SER A 99 4.96 -13.78 18.04
CA SER A 99 5.30 -13.71 19.46
C SER A 99 4.05 -13.64 20.34
N THR A 100 3.09 -12.77 19.99
CA THR A 100 1.83 -12.67 20.74
C THR A 100 1.03 -13.97 20.72
N LEU A 101 0.95 -14.65 19.58
CA LEU A 101 0.24 -15.93 19.48
C LEU A 101 0.93 -17.05 20.27
N LEU A 102 2.26 -17.07 20.29
CA LEU A 102 3.03 -17.99 21.12
C LEU A 102 2.75 -17.74 22.61
N ASP A 103 2.74 -16.47 23.04
CA ASP A 103 2.44 -16.10 24.43
C ASP A 103 0.99 -16.43 24.83
N GLU A 104 0.02 -16.20 23.94
CA GLU A 104 -1.40 -16.53 24.16
C GLU A 104 -1.65 -18.03 24.32
N GLU A 105 -1.01 -18.85 23.49
CA GLU A 105 -1.05 -20.32 23.64
C GLU A 105 -0.12 -20.78 24.79
N GLY A 106 0.72 -19.88 25.32
CA GLY A 106 1.72 -20.03 26.37
C GLY A 106 2.86 -21.00 26.03
N VAL A 107 3.25 -21.04 24.76
CA VAL A 107 4.37 -21.85 24.27
C VAL A 107 5.64 -21.48 25.05
N SER A 108 6.37 -22.50 25.49
CA SER A 108 7.62 -22.34 26.23
C SER A 108 8.74 -23.05 25.49
N SER A 109 9.96 -22.53 25.62
CA SER A 109 11.18 -23.19 25.13
C SER A 109 11.49 -24.49 25.88
N THR A 110 10.89 -24.68 27.06
CA THR A 110 11.05 -25.88 27.87
C THR A 110 10.07 -26.96 27.41
N PRO A 111 10.54 -28.21 27.17
CA PRO A 111 9.66 -29.32 26.85
C PRO A 111 8.63 -29.52 27.96
N SER A 112 7.35 -29.31 27.65
CA SER A 112 6.27 -29.63 28.56
C SER A 112 6.18 -31.15 28.72
N ILE A 113 6.32 -31.65 29.95
CA ILE A 113 6.26 -33.09 30.29
C ILE A 113 4.91 -33.72 29.87
N CYS A 114 3.90 -32.87 29.59
CA CYS A 114 2.52 -33.26 29.36
C CYS A 114 2.08 -33.24 27.88
N ASP A 115 2.89 -32.73 26.95
CA ASP A 115 2.45 -32.53 25.56
C ASP A 115 2.76 -33.74 24.66
N GLY A 116 1.75 -34.61 24.55
CA GLY A 116 1.50 -35.48 23.40
C GLY A 116 2.16 -36.86 23.44
N LYS A 117 1.33 -37.92 23.36
CA LYS A 117 1.74 -39.33 23.21
C LYS A 117 2.68 -39.62 22.01
N ASN A 118 2.85 -38.65 21.10
CA ASN A 118 3.57 -38.79 19.82
C ASN A 118 4.75 -37.81 19.66
N GLY A 119 5.15 -37.07 20.71
CA GLY A 119 6.24 -36.09 20.65
C GLY A 119 5.91 -34.86 19.79
N GLN A 120 4.65 -34.41 19.84
CA GLN A 120 4.20 -33.17 19.18
C GLN A 120 3.80 -32.14 20.24
N ASP A 121 4.28 -30.91 20.07
CA ASP A 121 3.86 -29.78 20.88
C ASP A 121 2.56 -29.21 20.33
N ARG A 122 1.44 -29.56 20.98
CA ARG A 122 0.11 -29.12 20.57
C ARG A 122 -0.05 -27.61 20.66
N ARG A 123 0.60 -26.95 21.62
CA ARG A 123 0.49 -25.51 21.86
C ARG A 123 1.22 -24.75 20.77
N LEU A 124 2.43 -25.20 20.42
CA LEU A 124 3.17 -24.67 19.28
C LEU A 124 2.41 -24.91 17.97
N GLY A 125 1.94 -26.13 17.72
CA GLY A 125 1.13 -26.45 16.53
C GLY A 125 -0.09 -25.54 16.39
N ASN A 126 -0.82 -25.29 17.49
CA ASN A 126 -1.95 -24.36 17.51
C ASN A 126 -1.53 -22.92 17.18
N ALA A 127 -0.46 -22.40 17.80
CA ALA A 127 0.02 -21.04 17.56
C ALA A 127 0.42 -20.84 16.09
N LEU A 128 1.15 -21.79 15.51
CA LEU A 128 1.58 -21.74 14.11
C LEU A 128 0.41 -21.83 13.11
N GLN A 129 -0.59 -22.67 13.42
CA GLN A 129 -1.83 -22.75 12.65
C GLN A 129 -2.61 -21.44 12.72
N ARG A 130 -2.80 -20.88 13.93
CA ARG A 130 -3.46 -19.58 14.12
C ARG A 130 -2.74 -18.46 13.37
N TYR A 131 -1.41 -18.45 13.36
CA TYR A 131 -0.64 -17.49 12.57
C TYR A 131 -0.99 -17.62 11.08
N THR A 132 -0.98 -18.84 10.53
CA THR A 132 -1.33 -19.06 9.12
C THR A 132 -2.74 -18.59 8.80
N ASP A 133 -3.73 -18.97 9.61
CA ASP A 133 -5.14 -18.67 9.33
C ASP A 133 -5.44 -17.17 9.42
N THR A 134 -4.84 -16.49 10.40
CA THR A 134 -5.13 -15.07 10.66
C THR A 134 -4.30 -14.12 9.81
N ARG A 135 -3.03 -14.47 9.54
CA ARG A 135 -2.09 -13.59 8.84
C ARG A 135 -2.20 -13.68 7.32
N HIS A 136 -2.76 -14.76 6.77
CA HIS A 136 -2.81 -14.96 5.31
C HIS A 136 -3.56 -13.84 4.57
N GLU A 137 -4.75 -13.45 5.02
CA GLU A 137 -5.51 -12.38 4.36
C GLU A 137 -4.73 -11.04 4.36
N ASP A 138 -4.01 -10.74 5.44
CA ASP A 138 -3.24 -9.50 5.57
C ASP A 138 -2.05 -9.47 4.60
N LEU A 139 -1.31 -10.57 4.50
CA LEU A 139 -0.14 -10.68 3.62
C LEU A 139 -0.52 -10.62 2.14
N ILE A 140 -1.65 -11.25 1.77
CA ILE A 140 -2.20 -11.11 0.43
C ILE A 140 -2.65 -9.67 0.19
N ALA A 141 -3.30 -9.04 1.17
CA ALA A 141 -3.78 -7.67 1.05
C ALA A 141 -2.65 -6.66 0.84
N ILE A 142 -1.57 -6.72 1.63
CA ILE A 142 -0.45 -5.78 1.49
C ILE A 142 0.34 -5.99 0.19
N SER A 143 0.51 -7.25 -0.24
CA SER A 143 1.12 -7.58 -1.53
C SER A 143 0.30 -7.00 -2.70
N ASP A 144 -1.03 -7.12 -2.64
CA ASP A 144 -1.93 -6.54 -3.65
C ASP A 144 -1.93 -5.01 -3.61
N LEU A 145 -1.91 -4.39 -2.42
CA LEU A 145 -1.82 -2.94 -2.26
C LEU A 145 -0.52 -2.39 -2.85
N ALA A 146 0.60 -3.08 -2.62
CA ALA A 146 1.88 -2.73 -3.22
C ALA A 146 1.85 -2.83 -4.75
N MET A 147 1.22 -3.89 -5.29
CA MET A 147 1.07 -4.04 -6.73
C MET A 147 0.15 -2.98 -7.34
N ASN A 148 -0.96 -2.66 -6.68
CA ASN A 148 -1.87 -1.60 -7.13
C ASN A 148 -1.18 -0.23 -7.10
N ASN A 149 -0.33 0.04 -6.11
CA ASN A 149 0.41 1.30 -6.03
C ASN A 149 1.40 1.46 -7.19
N TYR A 150 2.01 0.39 -7.68
CA TYR A 150 2.81 0.43 -8.91
C TYR A 150 1.98 0.91 -10.11
N VAL A 151 0.79 0.34 -10.30
CA VAL A 151 -0.10 0.67 -11.41
C VAL A 151 -0.57 2.12 -11.31
N GLU A 152 -0.90 2.57 -10.10
CA GLU A 152 -1.28 3.96 -9.82
C GLU A 152 -0.14 4.94 -10.14
N MET A 153 1.07 4.66 -9.66
CA MET A 153 2.26 5.48 -9.92
C MET A 153 2.63 5.54 -11.41
N ARG A 154 2.36 4.47 -12.17
CA ARG A 154 2.65 4.41 -13.61
C ARG A 154 1.72 5.26 -14.47
N HIS A 155 0.44 5.36 -14.11
CA HIS A 155 -0.59 5.90 -15.02
C HIS A 155 -1.32 7.14 -14.51
N SER A 156 -1.45 7.33 -13.19
CA SER A 156 -2.52 8.17 -12.65
C SER A 156 -2.05 9.36 -11.83
N VAL A 157 -0.79 9.37 -11.36
CA VAL A 157 -0.31 10.40 -10.41
C VAL A 157 -0.28 11.82 -10.99
N THR A 158 -0.23 11.97 -12.32
CA THR A 158 -0.25 13.28 -13.00
C THR A 158 -1.63 13.69 -13.49
N GLN A 159 -2.66 12.86 -13.31
CA GLN A 159 -4.01 13.14 -13.80
C GLN A 159 -4.75 14.11 -12.86
N LEU A 160 -5.47 15.08 -13.42
CA LEU A 160 -6.25 16.06 -12.63
C LEU A 160 -7.35 15.39 -11.78
N SER A 161 -7.94 14.30 -12.27
CA SER A 161 -8.93 13.50 -11.53
C SER A 161 -8.33 12.88 -10.27
N TYR A 162 -7.06 12.49 -10.31
CA TYR A 162 -6.34 11.95 -9.16
C TYR A 162 -6.11 13.03 -8.09
N LEU A 163 -5.68 14.23 -8.50
CA LEU A 163 -5.48 15.36 -7.60
C LEU A 163 -6.79 15.78 -6.92
N PHE A 164 -7.89 15.84 -7.67
CA PHE A 164 -9.21 16.12 -7.12
C PHE A 164 -9.68 15.04 -6.13
N ARG A 165 -9.46 13.76 -6.47
CA ARG A 165 -9.78 12.66 -5.56
C ARG A 165 -9.00 12.78 -4.25
N LYS A 166 -7.72 13.15 -4.33
CA LYS A 166 -6.85 13.32 -3.16
C LYS A 166 -7.26 14.51 -2.29
N THR A 167 -7.70 15.62 -2.88
CA THR A 167 -8.23 16.75 -2.10
C THR A 167 -9.54 16.40 -1.42
N LEU A 168 -10.44 15.67 -2.08
CA LEU A 168 -11.68 15.17 -1.48
C LEU A 168 -11.40 14.18 -0.34
N ASP A 169 -10.44 13.26 -0.52
CA ASP A 169 -9.97 12.36 0.54
C ASP A 169 -9.48 13.12 1.77
N ASN A 170 -8.68 14.17 1.57
CA ASN A 170 -8.16 15.01 2.66
C ASN A 170 -9.27 15.81 3.37
N LEU A 171 -10.26 16.32 2.62
CA LEU A 171 -11.39 17.03 3.20
C LEU A 171 -12.24 16.09 4.07
N LEU A 172 -12.59 14.92 3.55
CA LEU A 172 -13.36 13.91 4.29
C LEU A 172 -12.59 13.43 5.54
N TYR A 173 -11.28 13.25 5.41
CA TYR A 173 -10.40 12.94 6.55
C TYR A 173 -10.48 14.04 7.62
N SER A 174 -10.31 15.30 7.23
CA SER A 174 -10.37 16.44 8.17
C SER A 174 -11.72 16.60 8.86
N LEU A 175 -12.82 16.21 8.22
CA LEU A 175 -14.17 16.35 8.77
C LEU A 175 -14.57 15.19 9.70
N THR A 176 -14.02 14.00 9.48
CA THR A 176 -14.54 12.77 10.10
C THR A 176 -13.52 11.99 10.91
N SER A 177 -12.23 12.30 10.81
CA SER A 177 -11.22 11.56 11.56
C SER A 177 -11.10 12.12 12.98
N PRO A 178 -11.26 11.28 14.02
CA PRO A 178 -10.88 11.65 15.37
C PRO A 178 -9.36 11.85 15.47
N GLN A 179 -8.94 12.44 16.60
CA GLN A 179 -7.55 12.71 16.96
C GLN A 179 -6.63 11.51 16.66
N MET A 180 -5.52 11.75 15.96
CA MET A 180 -4.54 10.69 15.66
C MET A 180 -4.07 10.03 16.95
N MET A 181 -4.22 8.70 17.04
CA MET A 181 -3.62 7.94 18.14
C MET A 181 -2.11 7.93 17.97
N SER A 182 -1.37 8.23 19.03
CA SER A 182 0.08 8.15 19.01
C SER A 182 0.52 6.69 19.08
N LEU A 183 1.67 6.36 18.49
CA LEU A 183 2.24 5.02 18.63
C LEU A 183 2.45 4.63 20.10
N SER A 184 2.86 5.59 20.94
CA SER A 184 3.04 5.39 22.38
C SER A 184 1.78 4.91 23.10
N SER A 185 0.59 5.35 22.68
CA SER A 185 -0.66 4.87 23.28
C SER A 185 -1.05 3.46 22.82
N LEU A 186 -0.53 3.01 21.67
CA LEU A 186 -0.85 1.71 21.07
C LEU A 186 0.13 0.61 21.50
N ILE A 187 1.37 0.95 21.86
CA ILE A 187 2.42 -0.02 22.24
C ILE A 187 1.93 -1.06 23.27
N PRO A 188 1.29 -0.69 24.40
CA PRO A 188 0.86 -1.68 25.40
C PRO A 188 -0.17 -2.70 24.86
N THR A 189 -1.04 -2.26 23.94
CA THR A 189 -2.02 -3.14 23.32
C THR A 189 -1.38 -4.01 22.25
N LEU A 190 -0.50 -3.45 21.40
CA LEU A 190 0.14 -4.18 20.31
C LEU A 190 1.22 -5.16 20.78
N SER A 191 1.72 -5.02 22.01
CA SER A 191 2.62 -6.00 22.62
C SER A 191 1.90 -7.25 23.13
N SER A 192 0.59 -7.16 23.36
CA SER A 192 -0.22 -8.23 23.96
C SER A 192 -1.29 -8.79 23.05
N LEU A 193 -1.64 -8.08 21.97
CA LEU A 193 -2.65 -8.50 20.98
C LEU A 193 -2.12 -8.30 19.55
N PRO A 194 -2.46 -9.21 18.61
CA PRO A 194 -2.14 -9.00 17.21
C PRO A 194 -2.71 -7.68 16.69
N TYR A 195 -3.99 -7.41 16.99
CA TYR A 195 -4.67 -6.15 16.67
C TYR A 195 -5.69 -5.80 17.76
N PRO A 196 -5.91 -4.52 18.08
CA PRO A 196 -6.97 -4.11 18.98
C PRO A 196 -8.37 -4.46 18.44
N PRO A 197 -9.33 -4.83 19.29
CA PRO A 197 -10.69 -5.12 18.86
C PRO A 197 -11.41 -3.85 18.41
N GLY A 198 -12.10 -3.93 17.26
CA GLY A 198 -12.98 -2.87 16.76
C GLY A 198 -12.66 -2.45 15.33
N LYS A 199 -13.64 -1.82 14.67
CA LYS A 199 -13.48 -1.33 13.29
C LYS A 199 -12.96 0.11 13.28
N PRO A 200 -12.03 0.46 12.38
CA PRO A 200 -11.54 1.83 12.26
C PRO A 200 -12.66 2.79 11.84
N LYS A 201 -12.91 3.79 12.69
CA LYS A 201 -13.92 4.85 12.51
C LYS A 201 -13.41 5.99 11.63
N GLY A 202 -14.32 6.79 11.09
CA GLY A 202 -14.02 7.96 10.26
C GLY A 202 -13.54 7.61 8.85
N TRP A 203 -13.35 8.63 8.02
CA TRP A 203 -12.63 8.52 6.75
C TRP A 203 -11.14 8.47 7.03
N LEU A 204 -10.40 7.54 6.43
CA LEU A 204 -8.96 7.45 6.57
C LEU A 204 -8.33 7.27 5.19
N PRO A 205 -7.38 8.13 4.77
CA PRO A 205 -6.64 7.90 3.53
C PRO A 205 -5.94 6.56 3.55
N LEU A 206 -5.89 5.87 2.40
CA LEU A 206 -5.26 4.55 2.28
C LEU A 206 -3.80 4.58 2.76
N TYR A 207 -3.04 5.61 2.38
CA TYR A 207 -1.66 5.80 2.84
C TYR A 207 -1.58 5.89 4.37
N THR A 208 -2.48 6.65 5.01
CA THR A 208 -2.52 6.76 6.47
C THR A 208 -2.81 5.43 7.15
N MET A 209 -3.75 4.65 6.60
CA MET A 209 -4.12 3.35 7.15
C MET A 209 -2.97 2.33 7.07
N VAL A 210 -2.20 2.32 5.98
CA VAL A 210 -1.08 1.37 5.81
C VAL A 210 0.16 1.83 6.60
N THR A 211 0.48 3.12 6.56
CA THR A 211 1.78 3.62 7.05
C THR A 211 1.75 4.05 8.52
N PHE A 212 0.63 4.58 8.99
CA PHE A 212 0.57 5.24 10.31
C PHE A 212 -0.45 4.62 11.28
N ARG A 213 -1.10 3.52 10.90
CA ARG A 213 -2.11 2.84 11.71
C ARG A 213 -1.77 1.37 11.92
N PRO A 214 -0.76 1.06 12.76
CA PRO A 214 -0.36 -0.32 13.07
C PRO A 214 -1.44 -1.10 13.84
N ASP A 215 -2.48 -0.41 14.32
CA ASP A 215 -3.65 -1.00 14.95
C ASP A 215 -4.69 -1.54 13.95
N ILE A 216 -4.52 -1.32 12.64
CA ILE A 216 -5.43 -1.83 11.61
C ILE A 216 -4.69 -2.86 10.76
N ASN A 217 -5.24 -4.07 10.67
CA ASN A 217 -4.66 -5.11 9.82
C ASN A 217 -4.88 -4.83 8.32
N TYR A 218 -3.96 -5.30 7.48
CA TYR A 218 -3.94 -4.97 6.06
C TYR A 218 -5.19 -5.44 5.31
N ALA A 219 -5.81 -6.57 5.70
CA ALA A 219 -7.06 -7.04 5.11
C ALA A 219 -8.21 -6.05 5.38
N THR A 220 -8.30 -5.50 6.59
CA THR A 220 -9.30 -4.47 6.93
C THR A 220 -9.00 -3.17 6.19
N VAL A 221 -7.72 -2.79 6.06
CA VAL A 221 -7.33 -1.63 5.25
C VAL A 221 -7.82 -1.76 3.82
N LYS A 222 -7.56 -2.90 3.16
CA LYS A 222 -8.00 -3.16 1.79
C LYS A 222 -9.53 -3.10 1.66
N LYS A 223 -10.27 -3.75 2.57
CA LYS A 223 -11.75 -3.73 2.60
C LYS A 223 -12.30 -2.30 2.78
N LYS A 224 -11.72 -1.52 3.70
CA LYS A 224 -12.14 -0.14 3.97
C LYS A 224 -11.82 0.80 2.81
N ALA A 225 -10.65 0.67 2.20
CA ALA A 225 -10.25 1.46 1.04
C ALA A 225 -11.16 1.20 -0.17
N ALA A 226 -11.53 -0.06 -0.44
CA ALA A 226 -12.48 -0.40 -1.50
C ALA A 226 -13.86 0.25 -1.28
N ARG A 227 -14.34 0.26 -0.03
CA ARG A 227 -15.59 0.94 0.34
C ARG A 227 -15.50 2.45 0.12
N GLN A 228 -14.41 3.08 0.58
CA GLN A 228 -14.18 4.51 0.39
C GLN A 228 -14.09 4.88 -1.09
N ALA A 229 -13.41 4.07 -1.91
CA ALA A 229 -13.33 4.27 -3.36
C ALA A 229 -14.71 4.20 -4.04
N THR A 230 -15.57 3.28 -3.61
CA THR A 230 -16.94 3.17 -4.13
C THR A 230 -17.76 4.42 -3.80
N ILE A 231 -17.64 4.92 -2.57
CA ILE A 231 -18.33 6.15 -2.14
C ILE A 231 -17.84 7.36 -2.96
N LEU A 232 -16.53 7.52 -3.12
CA LEU A 232 -15.95 8.61 -3.93
C LEU A 232 -16.41 8.56 -5.39
N THR A 233 -16.48 7.36 -5.97
CA THR A 233 -16.93 7.18 -7.35
C THR A 233 -18.39 7.59 -7.50
N GLY A 234 -19.24 7.17 -6.55
CA GLY A 234 -20.65 7.58 -6.52
C GLY A 234 -20.82 9.10 -6.36
N LEU A 235 -20.09 9.72 -5.42
CA LEU A 235 -20.11 11.18 -5.24
C LEU A 235 -19.64 11.94 -6.48
N SER A 236 -18.61 11.44 -7.15
CA SER A 236 -18.09 12.03 -8.39
C SER A 236 -19.12 11.95 -9.52
N GLN A 237 -19.79 10.80 -9.68
CA GLN A 237 -20.86 10.63 -10.67
C GLN A 237 -22.05 11.57 -10.41
N ILE A 238 -22.50 11.67 -9.16
CA ILE A 238 -23.57 12.60 -8.76
C ILE A 238 -23.15 14.04 -9.07
N GLY A 239 -21.91 14.42 -8.73
CA GLY A 239 -21.37 15.74 -9.05
C GLY A 239 -21.44 16.05 -10.54
N VAL A 240 -20.98 15.13 -11.39
CA VAL A 240 -21.04 15.29 -12.86
C VAL A 240 -22.48 15.45 -13.35
N ILE A 241 -23.43 14.66 -12.83
CA ILE A 241 -24.84 14.75 -13.21
C ILE A 241 -25.43 16.10 -12.80
N VAL A 242 -25.18 16.55 -11.57
CA VAL A 242 -25.72 17.81 -11.04
C VAL A 242 -25.15 19.00 -11.79
N PHE A 243 -23.83 19.05 -12.01
CA PHE A 243 -23.21 20.15 -12.77
C PHE A 243 -23.60 20.12 -14.25
N GLY A 244 -23.76 18.93 -14.84
CA GLY A 244 -24.27 18.78 -16.20
C GLY A 244 -25.70 19.29 -16.35
N ALA A 245 -26.59 18.92 -15.42
CA ALA A 245 -27.98 19.39 -15.41
C ALA A 245 -28.07 20.90 -15.16
N ALA A 246 -27.29 21.44 -14.23
CA ALA A 246 -27.23 22.88 -13.97
C ALA A 246 -26.71 23.66 -15.19
N GLY A 247 -25.66 23.16 -15.85
CA GLY A 247 -25.12 23.76 -17.07
C GLY A 247 -26.12 23.75 -18.22
N ALA A 248 -26.81 22.62 -18.43
CA ALA A 248 -27.86 22.50 -19.44
C ALA A 248 -29.04 23.45 -19.14
N TRP A 249 -29.45 23.56 -17.89
CA TRP A 249 -30.50 24.50 -17.47
C TRP A 249 -30.08 25.96 -17.68
N LEU A 250 -28.81 26.29 -17.39
CA LEU A 250 -28.29 27.64 -17.60
C LEU A 250 -28.19 27.99 -19.10
N MET A 251 -27.80 27.04 -19.95
CA MET A 251 -27.81 27.22 -21.41
C MET A 251 -29.23 27.32 -21.97
N TRP A 252 -30.17 26.52 -21.47
CA TRP A 252 -31.56 26.59 -21.91
C TRP A 252 -32.21 27.92 -21.51
N SER A 253 -32.06 28.36 -20.26
CA SER A 253 -32.59 29.64 -19.78
C SER A 253 -31.99 30.85 -20.50
N THR A 254 -30.69 30.83 -20.81
CA THR A 254 -30.05 31.88 -21.61
C THR A 254 -30.47 31.85 -23.07
N GLY A 255 -30.66 30.66 -23.66
CA GLY A 255 -31.20 30.49 -25.02
C GLY A 255 -32.63 30.99 -25.16
N ASP A 256 -33.52 30.67 -24.23
CA ASP A 256 -34.90 31.16 -24.18
C ASP A 256 -34.95 32.69 -24.00
N MET A 257 -34.04 33.25 -23.19
CA MET A 257 -33.92 34.70 -23.02
C MET A 257 -33.47 35.41 -24.32
N VAL A 258 -32.53 34.82 -25.07
CA VAL A 258 -32.05 35.35 -26.36
C VAL A 258 -33.12 35.23 -27.45
N LEU A 259 -33.86 34.12 -27.49
CA LEU A 259 -34.99 33.93 -28.43
C LEU A 259 -36.13 34.92 -28.16
N ASN A 260 -36.46 35.17 -26.89
CA ASN A 260 -37.45 36.17 -26.52
C ASN A 260 -37.02 37.61 -26.87
N LEU A 261 -35.72 37.91 -26.82
CA LEU A 261 -35.16 39.21 -27.24
C LEU A 261 -35.14 39.38 -28.77
N LEU A 262 -34.96 38.30 -29.53
CA LEU A 262 -34.96 38.32 -31.00
C LEU A 262 -36.38 38.29 -31.62
N GLY A 263 -37.37 37.75 -30.89
CA GLY A 263 -38.78 37.75 -31.29
C GLY A 263 -39.54 39.06 -31.04
N GLN A 264 -38.91 40.05 -30.40
CA GLN A 264 -39.47 41.39 -30.17
C GLN A 264 -39.10 42.42 -31.27
N LYS A 265 -38.76 41.98 -32.49
CA LYS A 265 -38.60 42.86 -33.66
C LYS A 265 -39.78 42.76 -34.61
#